data_AF-A0A523JHK5-F1
#
_entry.id   AF-A0A523JHK5-F1
#
_cell.length_a   1.000
_cell.length_b   1.000
_cell.length_c   1.000
_cell.angle_alpha   90.00
_cell.angle_beta   90.00
_cell.angle_gamma   90.00
#
_symmetry.space_group_name_H-M   'P 1'
#
loop_
_entity.id
_entity.type
_entity.pdbx_description
1 polymer ?
#
loop_
_entity_poly.entity_id
_entity_poly.type
_entity_poly.pdbx_seq_one_letter_code
_entity_poly.pdbx_strand_id
1 'polypeptide(L)' 'MDPLQELLAQADQRPTLPDMLFRIEAELNNPKSDLSHIAEMIALDPVMTGHLLRMANSASFGGASA' A
#
# COMPACT_ATOMS: atom_id res chain seq x y z
N MET A 1 -21.04 -29.71 -3.62
CA MET A 1 -19.72 -29.14 -3.30
C MET A 1 -19.91 -28.24 -2.09
N ASP A 2 -19.02 -28.31 -1.12
CA ASP A 2 -19.12 -27.51 0.11
C ASP A 2 -18.86 -26.02 -0.24
N PRO A 3 -19.75 -25.08 0.12
CA PRO A 3 -19.58 -23.65 -0.17
C PRO A 3 -18.23 -23.08 0.29
N LEU A 4 -17.64 -23.63 1.35
CA LEU A 4 -16.31 -23.23 1.81
C LEU A 4 -15.21 -23.65 0.83
N GLN A 5 -15.36 -24.79 0.16
CA GLN A 5 -14.38 -25.26 -0.83
C GLN A 5 -14.37 -24.39 -2.09
N GLU A 6 -15.52 -23.86 -2.50
CA GLU A 6 -15.62 -22.92 -3.64
C GLU A 6 -14.99 -21.55 -3.32
N LEU A 7 -15.13 -21.07 -2.09
CA LEU A 7 -14.49 -19.82 -1.63
C LEU A 7 -12.96 -19.94 -1.53
N LEU A 8 -12.46 -21.09 -1.09
CA LEU A 8 -11.03 -21.37 -1.01
C LEU A 8 -10.40 -21.52 -2.40
N ALA A 9 -11.07 -22.21 -3.34
CA ALA A 9 -10.60 -22.33 -4.72
C ALA A 9 -10.50 -20.99 -5.45
N GLN A 10 -11.33 -20.01 -5.09
CA GLN A 10 -11.25 -18.63 -5.60
C GLN A 10 -10.17 -17.79 -4.89
N ALA A 11 -9.75 -18.19 -3.69
CA ALA A 11 -8.70 -17.49 -2.94
C ALA A 11 -7.30 -17.73 -3.53
N ASP A 12 -7.04 -18.91 -4.10
CA ASP A 12 -5.76 -19.29 -4.72
C ASP A 12 -5.38 -18.43 -5.94
N GLN A 13 -6.31 -17.67 -6.50
CA GLN A 13 -6.06 -16.78 -7.65
C GLN A 13 -5.75 -15.33 -7.26
N ARG A 14 -5.78 -14.99 -5.96
CA ARG A 14 -5.49 -13.62 -5.55
C ARG A 14 -3.98 -13.38 -5.58
N PRO A 15 -3.51 -12.30 -6.24
CA PRO A 15 -2.12 -11.89 -6.07
C PRO A 15 -1.88 -11.68 -4.57
N THR A 16 -0.80 -12.25 -4.05
CA THR A 16 -0.38 -12.00 -2.68
C THR A 16 -0.09 -10.52 -2.54
N LEU A 17 -0.68 -9.90 -1.52
CA LEU A 17 -0.31 -8.54 -1.16
C LEU A 17 1.18 -8.55 -0.79
N PRO A 18 2.02 -7.68 -1.38
CA PRO A 18 3.43 -7.60 -1.00
C PRO A 18 3.60 -7.37 0.50
N ASP A 19 4.53 -8.08 1.13
CA ASP A 19 4.85 -7.95 2.57
C ASP A 19 5.10 -6.49 3.00
N MET A 20 5.59 -5.67 2.09
CA MET A 20 5.82 -4.24 2.30
C MET A 20 4.54 -3.49 2.68
N LEU A 21 3.38 -3.86 2.12
CA LEU A 21 2.10 -3.20 2.42
C LEU A 21 1.67 -3.44 3.87
N PHE A 22 1.84 -4.67 4.38
CA PHE A 22 1.55 -4.97 5.78
C PHE A 22 2.48 -4.21 6.74
N ARG A 23 3.74 -4.00 6.35
CA ARG A 23 4.69 -3.19 7.14
C ARG A 23 4.32 -1.72 7.16
N ILE A 24 3.95 -1.15 6.01
CA ILE A 24 3.46 0.23 5.91
C ILE A 24 2.20 0.41 6.75
N GLU A 25 1.24 -0.52 6.67
CA GLU A 25 0.01 -0.48 7.46
C GLU A 25 0.28 -0.52 8.96
N ALA A 26 1.17 -1.42 9.41
CA ALA A 26 1.55 -1.51 10.81
C ALA A 26 2.20 -0.21 11.32
N GLU A 27 3.07 0.39 10.50
CA GLU A 27 3.78 1.62 10.86
C GLU A 27 2.86 2.84 10.83
N LEU A 28 1.88 2.91 9.92
CA LEU A 28 0.86 3.96 9.91
C LEU A 28 -0.05 3.93 11.16
N ASN A 29 -0.31 2.74 11.70
CA ASN A 29 -1.15 2.57 12.88
C ASN A 29 -0.38 2.72 14.21
N ASN A 30 0.94 2.86 14.17
CA ASN A 30 1.77 3.05 15.35
C ASN A 30 1.80 4.55 15.73
N PRO A 31 1.26 4.96 16.90
CA PRO A 31 1.23 6.38 17.30
C PRO A 31 2.61 6.97 17.62
N LYS A 32 3.66 6.14 17.63
CA LYS A 32 5.07 6.56 17.82
C LYS A 32 5.89 6.49 16.53
N SER A 33 5.24 6.12 15.42
CA SER A 33 5.87 6.01 14.11
C SER A 33 6.34 7.36 13.60
N ASP A 34 7.44 7.30 12.84
CA ASP A 34 7.93 8.43 12.07
C ASP A 34 7.59 8.23 10.58
N LEU A 35 6.91 9.22 10.01
CA LEU A 35 6.60 9.29 8.58
C LEU A 35 7.86 9.17 7.70
N SER A 36 9.01 9.63 8.17
CA SER A 36 10.28 9.47 7.45
C SER A 36 10.66 8.00 7.26
N HIS A 37 10.40 7.14 8.23
CA HIS A 37 10.68 5.71 8.12
C HIS A 37 9.77 5.02 7.09
N ILE A 38 8.50 5.44 7.03
CA ILE A 38 7.55 4.96 6.02
C ILE A 38 8.00 5.40 4.61
N ALA A 39 8.47 6.65 4.48
CA ALA A 39 8.99 7.16 3.22
C ALA A 39 10.24 6.38 2.75
N GLU A 40 11.15 6.03 3.67
CA GLU A 40 12.32 5.18 3.36
C GLU A 40 11.91 3.80 2.85
N MET A 41 10.92 3.16 3.49
CA MET A 41 10.40 1.86 3.05
C MET A 41 9.79 1.92 1.64
N ILE A 42 9.00 2.97 1.36
CA ILE A 42 8.39 3.20 0.05
C ILE A 42 9.45 3.45 -1.03
N ALA A 43 10.51 4.21 -0.71
CA ALA A 43 11.58 4.56 -1.64
C ALA A 43 12.36 3.34 -2.17
N LEU A 44 12.31 2.20 -1.47
CA LEU A 44 12.91 0.94 -1.91
C LEU A 44 12.12 0.25 -3.04
N ASP A 45 10.86 0.64 -3.27
CA ASP A 45 10.03 0.18 -4.38
C ASP A 45 9.79 1.31 -5.39
N PRO A 46 10.47 1.28 -6.55
CA PRO A 46 10.32 2.30 -7.59
C PRO A 46 8.90 2.40 -8.17
N VAL A 47 8.16 1.28 -8.23
CA VAL A 47 6.80 1.26 -8.76
C VAL A 47 5.87 1.98 -7.79
N MET A 48 5.93 1.63 -6.51
CA MET A 48 5.14 2.27 -5.45
C MET A 48 5.46 3.76 -5.34
N THR A 49 6.76 4.11 -5.36
CA THR A 49 7.23 5.50 -5.36
C THR A 49 6.62 6.30 -6.52
N GLY A 50 6.67 5.76 -7.74
CA GLY A 50 6.10 6.43 -8.92
C GLY A 50 4.56 6.60 -8.84
N HIS A 51 3.86 5.62 -8.27
CA HIS A 51 2.42 5.73 -8.04
C HIS A 51 2.07 6.83 -7.02
N LEU A 52 2.78 6.87 -5.89
CA LEU A 52 2.54 7.87 -4.85
C LEU A 52 2.87 9.28 -5.31
N LEU A 53 3.97 9.48 -6.05
CA LEU A 53 4.30 10.80 -6.63
C LEU A 53 3.22 11.28 -7.60
N ARG A 54 2.70 10.40 -8.47
CA ARG A 54 1.57 10.74 -9.35
C ARG A 54 0.32 11.12 -8.56
N MET A 55 0.01 10.39 -7.50
CA MET A 55 -1.15 10.68 -6.65
C MET A 55 -0.98 12.01 -5.91
N ALA A 56 0.17 12.25 -5.29
CA ALA A 56 0.47 13.49 -4.58
C ALA A 56 0.37 14.73 -5.50
N ASN A 57 0.80 14.59 -6.75
CA ASN A 57 0.69 15.64 -7.77
C ASN A 57 -0.67 15.70 -8.49
N SER A 58 -1.63 14.83 -8.16
CA SER A 58 -2.97 14.85 -8.76
C SER A 58 -3.81 16.00 -8.20
N ALA A 59 -4.80 16.49 -8.95
CA ALA A 59 -5.64 17.62 -8.51
C ALA A 59 -6.32 17.40 -7.15
N SER A 60 -6.57 16.14 -6.76
CA SER A 60 -7.16 15.77 -5.47
C SER A 60 -6.23 16.03 -4.27
N PHE A 61 -4.90 15.97 -4.47
CA PHE A 61 -3.89 16.16 -3.43
C PHE A 61 -3.03 17.42 -3.65
N GLY A 62 -2.94 17.89 -4.89
CA GLY A 62 -2.07 18.95 -5.39
C GLY A 62 -2.70 20.34 -5.46
N GLY A 63 -3.75 20.61 -4.67
CA GLY A 63 -4.32 21.96 -4.52
C GLY A 63 -3.35 23.02 -3.92
N ALA A 64 -2.05 22.72 -3.81
CA ALA A 64 -1.00 23.60 -3.32
C ALA A 64 -0.07 24.13 -4.42
N SER A 65 -0.51 24.15 -5.69
CA SER A 65 0.03 25.07 -6.69
C SER A 65 -0.86 26.31 -6.74
N ALA A 66 -0.65 27.21 -5.78
CA ALA A 66 -1.06 28.61 -5.85
C ALA A 66 0.18 29.46 -6.14
#